data_AF-A0A6B2LPU1-F1
#
_entry.id   AF-A0A6B2LPU1-F1
#
_cell.length_a   1.000
_cell.length_b   1.000
_cell.length_c   1.000
_cell.angle_alpha   90.00
_cell.angle_beta   90.00
_cell.angle_gamma   90.00
#
_symmetry.space_group_name_H-M   'P 1'
#
loop_
_entity.id
_entity.type
_entity.pdbx_description
1 polymer ?
#
loop_
_entity_poly.entity_id
_entity_poly.type
_entity_poly.pdbx_seq_one_letter_code
_entity_poly.pdbx_strand_id
1 'polypeptide(L)'
;MKNEKTGAEVYLVGTLHISRRSAEQVREVINHIKPEAVMIELDAFRAQKLMEKHGHAVGSLEHARALIPPGAIPSGFPSGAYILEELLKKFYSFFRLQGIIPGMEFLVGMEEAERLGCEVILGDRNSQVQDIFLWLV
;
A
#
# COMPACT_ATOMS: atom_id res chain seq x y z
N MET A 1 -0.90 1.78 -24.84
CA MET A 1 -0.59 0.70 -25.81
C MET A 1 -1.91 0.18 -26.36
N LYS A 2 -2.00 -0.16 -27.65
CA LYS A 2 -3.23 -0.70 -28.25
C LYS A 2 -2.96 -2.08 -28.82
N ASN A 3 -3.85 -3.02 -28.56
CA ASN A 3 -3.83 -4.34 -29.16
C ASN A 3 -4.48 -4.25 -30.55
N GLU A 4 -3.72 -4.51 -31.62
CA GLU A 4 -4.23 -4.40 -32.99
C GLU A 4 -5.27 -5.47 -33.36
N LYS A 5 -5.27 -6.62 -32.66
CA LYS A 5 -6.21 -7.72 -32.93
C LYS A 5 -7.56 -7.53 -32.25
N THR A 6 -7.54 -7.05 -31.00
CA THR A 6 -8.75 -6.90 -30.18
C THR A 6 -9.25 -5.47 -30.10
N GLY A 7 -8.43 -4.48 -30.48
CA GLY A 7 -8.71 -3.07 -30.29
C GLY A 7 -8.53 -2.57 -28.85
N ALA A 8 -8.24 -3.46 -27.89
CA ALA A 8 -8.11 -3.12 -26.48
C ALA A 8 -6.97 -2.14 -26.22
N GLU A 9 -7.18 -1.18 -25.32
CA GLU A 9 -6.19 -0.17 -24.94
C GLU A 9 -5.72 -0.39 -23.51
N VAL A 10 -4.40 -0.28 -23.32
CA VAL A 10 -3.73 -0.45 -22.03
C VAL A 10 -2.99 0.84 -21.68
N TYR A 11 -3.26 1.36 -20.49
CA TYR A 11 -2.62 2.54 -19.93
C TYR A 11 -1.73 2.11 -18.77
N LEU A 12 -0.43 2.42 -18.84
CA LEU A 12 0.52 2.12 -17.79
C LEU A 12 0.79 3.37 -16.95
N VAL A 13 0.54 3.30 -15.65
CA VAL A 13 0.76 4.41 -14.72
C VAL A 13 1.97 4.09 -13.85
N GLY A 14 3.10 4.71 -14.15
CA GLY A 14 4.30 4.61 -13.32
C GLY A 14 4.15 5.44 -12.04
N THR A 15 4.27 4.80 -10.88
CA THR A 15 4.16 5.46 -9.57
C THR A 15 5.49 5.43 -8.81
N LEU A 16 5.71 6.44 -7.97
CA LEU A 16 6.71 6.37 -6.91
C LEU A 16 5.99 6.06 -5.60
N HIS A 17 6.26 4.90 -5.00
CA HIS A 17 5.54 4.31 -3.87
C HIS A 17 5.65 5.08 -2.54
N ILE A 18 6.22 6.29 -2.54
CA ILE A 18 6.46 7.12 -1.35
C ILE A 18 5.94 8.55 -1.61
N SER A 19 4.90 8.69 -2.45
CA SER A 19 4.41 10.02 -2.84
C SER A 19 2.89 10.06 -2.89
N ARG A 20 2.32 11.00 -2.13
CA ARG A 20 0.91 11.39 -2.24
C ARG A 20 0.52 11.73 -3.68
N ARG A 21 1.43 12.36 -4.42
CA ARG A 21 1.23 12.73 -5.82
C ARG A 21 0.94 11.51 -6.69
N SER A 22 1.57 10.35 -6.41
CA SER A 22 1.31 9.12 -7.15
C SER A 22 -0.15 8.68 -7.01
N ALA A 23 -0.70 8.75 -5.79
CA ALA A 23 -2.09 8.37 -5.54
C ALA A 23 -3.08 9.34 -6.21
N GLU A 24 -2.80 10.65 -6.18
CA GLU A 24 -3.60 11.66 -6.89
C GLU A 24 -3.56 11.44 -8.41
N GLN A 25 -2.39 11.17 -8.98
CA GLN A 25 -2.23 10.86 -10.41
C GLN A 25 -2.99 9.59 -10.82
N VAL A 26 -2.95 8.53 -10.01
CA VAL A 26 -3.72 7.31 -10.26
C VAL A 26 -5.22 7.62 -10.30
N ARG A 27 -5.72 8.38 -9.32
CA ARG A 27 -7.12 8.83 -9.28
C ARG A 27 -7.50 9.61 -10.52
N GLU A 28 -6.69 10.60 -10.92
CA GLU A 28 -6.95 11.41 -12.09
C GLU A 28 -7.00 10.58 -13.38
N VAL A 29 -6.04 9.67 -13.57
CA VAL A 29 -5.99 8.81 -14.75
C VAL A 29 -7.21 7.89 -14.80
N ILE A 30 -7.56 7.21 -13.71
CA ILE A 30 -8.72 6.30 -13.68
C ILE A 30 -10.02 7.08 -13.96
N ASN A 31 -10.20 8.26 -13.37
CA ASN A 31 -11.38 9.09 -13.61
C ASN A 31 -11.48 9.61 -15.04
N HIS A 32 -10.34 9.90 -15.66
CA HIS A 32 -10.29 10.41 -17.02
C HIS A 32 -10.54 9.31 -18.05
N ILE A 33 -9.87 8.16 -17.89
CA ILE A 33 -9.92 7.05 -18.84
C ILE A 33 -11.18 6.20 -18.68
N LYS A 34 -11.68 6.05 -17.44
CA LYS A 34 -12.83 5.19 -17.09
C LYS A 34 -12.68 3.77 -17.68
N PRO A 35 -11.62 3.03 -17.29
CA PRO A 35 -11.33 1.73 -17.88
C PRO A 35 -12.39 0.68 -17.49
N GLU A 36 -12.44 -0.42 -18.23
CA GLU A 36 -13.28 -1.59 -17.87
C GLU A 36 -12.66 -2.38 -16.71
N ALA A 37 -11.33 -2.40 -16.63
CA ALA A 37 -10.58 -3.08 -15.58
C ALA A 37 -9.35 -2.25 -15.13
N VAL A 38 -9.00 -2.38 -13.86
CA VAL A 38 -7.80 -1.80 -13.26
C VAL A 38 -6.94 -2.94 -12.70
N MET A 39 -5.78 -3.14 -13.32
CA MET A 39 -4.77 -4.07 -12.82
C MET A 39 -3.84 -3.37 -11.83
N ILE A 40 -3.70 -3.93 -10.64
CA ILE A 40 -2.82 -3.47 -9.58
C ILE A 40 -1.60 -4.39 -9.51
N GLU A 41 -0.39 -3.83 -9.51
CA GLU A 41 0.88 -4.57 -9.34
C GLU A 41 1.05 -4.98 -7.87
N LEU A 42 0.15 -5.85 -7.40
CA LEU A 42 0.13 -6.38 -6.06
C LEU A 42 -0.46 -7.80 -6.09
N ASP A 43 0.03 -8.68 -5.22
CA ASP A 43 -0.56 -10.00 -5.03
C ASP A 43 -1.61 -9.99 -3.92
N ALA A 44 -2.42 -11.05 -3.84
CA ALA A 44 -3.53 -11.16 -2.88
C ALA A 44 -3.09 -11.01 -1.42
N PHE A 45 -1.94 -11.58 -1.03
CA PHE A 45 -1.45 -11.51 0.34
C PHE A 45 -0.98 -10.09 0.69
N ARG A 46 -0.27 -9.42 -0.22
CA ARG A 46 0.12 -8.02 -0.03
C ARG A 46 -1.08 -7.07 -0.07
N ALA A 47 -2.07 -7.32 -0.92
CA ALA A 47 -3.31 -6.55 -0.98
C ALA A 47 -4.08 -6.66 0.33
N GLN A 48 -4.27 -7.88 0.85
CA GLN A 48 -4.91 -8.11 2.13
C GLN A 48 -4.19 -7.34 3.25
N LYS A 49 -2.87 -7.47 3.36
CA LYS A 49 -2.08 -6.75 4.38
C LYS A 49 -2.20 -5.23 4.26
N LEU A 50 -2.24 -4.71 3.03
CA LEU A 50 -2.42 -3.29 2.77
C LEU A 50 -3.81 -2.83 3.25
N MET A 51 -4.86 -3.58 2.94
CA MET A 51 -6.23 -3.29 3.39
C MET A 51 -6.37 -3.40 4.91
N GLU A 52 -5.77 -4.40 5.57
CA GLU A 52 -5.78 -4.53 7.03
C GLU A 52 -5.09 -3.34 7.71
N LYS A 53 -3.92 -2.94 7.20
CA LYS A 53 -3.13 -1.83 7.75
C LYS A 53 -3.82 -0.48 7.61
N HIS A 54 -4.63 -0.30 6.57
CA HIS A 54 -5.30 0.97 6.26
C HIS A 54 -6.78 1.01 6.64
N GLY A 55 -7.46 -0.13 6.78
CA GLY A 55 -8.81 -0.24 7.32
C GLY A 55 -8.90 0.07 8.82
N HIS A 56 -7.81 -0.15 9.56
CA HIS A 56 -7.70 0.22 10.98
C HIS A 56 -7.02 1.58 11.23
N ALA A 57 -6.47 2.23 10.20
CA ALA A 57 -5.76 3.51 10.37
C ALA A 57 -6.67 4.66 10.83
N VAL A 58 -7.99 4.52 10.68
CA VAL A 58 -8.99 5.49 11.17
C VAL A 58 -9.42 5.19 12.63
N GLY A 59 -9.26 3.96 13.13
CA GLY A 59 -9.71 3.54 14.47
C GLY A 59 -8.62 3.28 15.51
N SER A 60 -7.36 3.06 15.08
CA SER A 60 -6.27 2.68 16.00
C SER A 60 -5.67 3.83 16.81
N LEU A 61 -5.92 5.09 16.44
CA LEU A 61 -5.41 6.23 17.19
C LEU A 61 -6.15 6.44 18.53
N GLU A 62 -7.41 6.01 18.62
CA GLU A 62 -8.20 6.10 19.86
C GLU A 62 -7.95 4.92 20.80
N HIS A 63 -7.79 3.69 20.27
CA HIS A 63 -7.58 2.50 21.10
C HIS A 63 -6.16 2.36 21.67
N ALA A 64 -5.13 2.88 21.00
CA ALA A 64 -3.76 2.81 21.48
C ALA A 64 -3.51 3.67 22.74
N ARG A 65 -4.33 4.71 22.97
CA ARG A 65 -4.25 5.56 24.17
C ARG A 65 -4.94 4.97 25.40
N ALA A 66 -5.88 4.03 25.22
CA ALA A 66 -6.65 3.44 26.32
C ALA A 66 -5.93 2.27 27.02
N LEU A 67 -4.86 1.72 26.40
CA LEU A 67 -4.17 0.51 26.87
C LEU A 67 -2.84 0.78 27.60
N ILE A 68 -2.44 2.04 27.78
CA ILE A 68 -1.22 2.41 28.49
C ILE A 68 -1.60 3.04 29.85
N PRO A 69 -1.56 2.27 30.95
CA PRO A 69 -1.76 2.84 32.27
C PRO A 69 -0.60 3.79 32.62
N PRO A 70 -0.87 4.93 33.28
CA PRO A 70 0.18 5.83 33.73
C PRO A 70 1.10 5.11 34.74
N GLY A 71 2.36 4.88 34.35
CA GLY A 71 3.38 4.27 35.20
C GLY A 71 3.97 2.93 34.75
N ALA A 72 3.55 2.35 33.62
CA ALA A 72 4.02 1.03 33.15
C ALA A 72 5.36 1.05 32.37
N ILE A 73 6.35 1.84 32.82
CA ILE A 73 7.73 1.74 32.33
C ILE A 73 8.59 1.17 33.46
N PRO A 74 8.89 -0.13 33.46
CA PRO A 74 9.88 -0.69 34.38
C PRO A 74 11.25 -0.08 34.11
N SER A 75 11.87 0.44 35.16
CA SER A 75 13.26 0.90 35.19
C SER A 75 14.21 -0.28 34.99
N GLY A 76 14.76 -0.44 33.78
CA GLY A 76 15.79 -1.45 33.46
C GLY A 76 15.76 -1.84 31.98
N PHE A 77 16.48 -1.09 31.15
CA PHE A 77 16.54 -1.23 29.69
C PHE A 77 17.16 -2.58 29.23
N PRO A 78 16.47 -3.37 28.37
CA PRO A 78 17.10 -4.39 27.53
C PRO A 78 17.17 -3.96 26.04
N SER A 79 18.26 -4.40 25.39
CA SER A 79 18.51 -4.56 23.93
C SER A 79 18.19 -3.40 22.96
N GLY A 80 19.25 -2.91 22.27
CA GLY A 80 19.19 -1.86 21.22
C GLY A 80 18.26 -2.14 20.02
N ALA A 81 17.67 -3.33 19.91
CA ALA A 81 16.61 -3.64 18.96
C ALA A 81 15.32 -2.82 19.20
N TYR A 82 14.95 -2.59 20.47
CA TYR A 82 13.76 -1.79 20.80
C TYR A 82 13.94 -0.31 20.42
N ILE A 83 15.17 0.21 20.54
CA ILE A 83 15.51 1.58 20.14
C ILE A 83 15.36 1.75 18.63
N LEU A 84 15.82 0.76 17.84
CA LEU A 84 15.69 0.77 16.39
C LEU A 84 14.22 0.66 15.94
N GLU A 85 13.44 -0.22 16.57
CA GLU A 85 12.02 -0.39 16.25
C GLU A 85 11.20 0.89 16.54
N GLU A 86 11.42 1.54 17.68
CA GLU A 86 10.77 2.80 18.02
C GLU A 86 11.21 3.95 17.10
N LEU A 87 12.48 3.99 16.72
CA LEU A 87 12.98 4.96 15.74
C LEU A 87 12.31 4.78 14.38
N LEU A 88 12.19 3.54 13.90
CA LEU A 88 11.51 3.22 12.64
C LEU A 88 10.03 3.57 12.71
N LYS A 89 9.32 3.23 13.81
CA LYS A 89 7.90 3.59 14.00
C LYS A 89 7.68 5.11 14.00
N LYS A 90 8.56 5.87 14.66
CA LYS A 90 8.51 7.35 14.65
C LYS A 90 8.79 7.90 13.26
N PHE A 91 9.76 7.34 12.55
CA PHE A 91 10.07 7.70 11.17
C PHE A 91 8.86 7.46 10.25
N TYR A 92 8.26 6.26 10.27
CA TYR A 92 7.03 5.97 9.51
C TYR A 92 5.86 6.88 9.90
N SER A 93 5.70 7.18 11.19
CA SER A 93 4.65 8.09 11.66
C SER A 93 4.86 9.53 11.17
N PHE A 94 6.11 9.97 11.08
CA PHE A 94 6.47 11.27 10.51
C PHE A 94 6.10 11.35 9.02
N PHE A 95 6.42 10.33 8.21
CA PHE A 95 5.99 10.29 6.81
C PHE A 95 4.46 10.24 6.65
N ARG A 96 3.76 9.47 7.50
CA ARG A 96 2.29 9.49 7.53
C ARG A 96 1.72 10.87 7.81
N LEU A 97 2.29 11.62 8.76
CA LEU A 97 1.89 13.00 9.05
C LEU A 97 2.11 13.94 7.85
N GLN A 98 3.12 13.65 7.01
CA GLN A 98 3.37 14.36 5.75
C GLN A 98 2.50 13.85 4.58
N GLY A 99 1.55 12.94 4.84
CA GLY A 99 0.69 12.35 3.80
C GLY A 99 1.40 11.34 2.90
N ILE A 100 2.61 10.93 3.27
CA ILE A 100 3.40 9.94 2.54
C ILE A 100 3.11 8.57 3.15
N ILE A 101 2.23 7.82 2.49
CA ILE A 101 1.82 6.49 2.89
C ILE A 101 2.23 5.51 1.79
N PRO A 102 3.17 4.58 2.07
CA PRO A 102 3.55 3.58 1.09
C PRO A 102 2.37 2.70 0.66
N GLY A 103 2.18 2.53 -0.65
CA GLY A 103 1.07 1.74 -1.21
C GLY A 103 -0.26 2.48 -1.30
N MET A 104 -0.32 3.79 -1.01
CA MET A 104 -1.54 4.58 -1.14
C MET A 104 -2.06 4.60 -2.58
N GLU A 105 -1.16 4.61 -3.56
CA GLU A 105 -1.47 4.50 -4.97
C GLU A 105 -2.28 3.25 -5.31
N PHE A 106 -2.00 2.12 -4.65
CA PHE A 106 -2.73 0.87 -4.86
C PHE A 106 -4.11 0.92 -4.21
N LEU A 107 -4.21 1.48 -3.00
CA LEU A 107 -5.50 1.67 -2.32
C LEU A 107 -6.43 2.56 -3.13
N VAL A 108 -5.92 3.70 -3.60
CA VAL A 108 -6.69 4.62 -4.43
C VAL A 108 -7.05 3.97 -5.78
N GLY A 109 -6.15 3.19 -6.36
CA GLY A 109 -6.45 2.41 -7.57
C GLY A 109 -7.63 1.44 -7.38
N MET A 110 -7.63 0.69 -6.27
CA MET A 110 -8.70 -0.24 -5.92
C MET A 110 -10.01 0.50 -5.59
N GLU A 111 -9.96 1.55 -4.79
CA GLU A 111 -11.11 2.37 -4.39
C GLU A 111 -11.79 3.01 -5.61
N GLU A 112 -11.01 3.60 -6.52
CA GLU A 112 -11.57 4.28 -7.70
C GLU A 112 -12.12 3.29 -8.72
N ALA A 113 -11.49 2.11 -8.86
CA ALA A 113 -12.02 1.03 -9.67
C ALA A 113 -13.38 0.56 -9.13
N GLU A 114 -13.47 0.27 -7.83
CA GLU A 114 -14.72 -0.13 -7.19
C GLU A 114 -15.81 0.95 -7.33
N ARG A 115 -15.45 2.22 -7.08
CA ARG A 115 -16.36 3.37 -7.21
C ARG A 115 -16.93 3.53 -8.63
N LEU A 116 -16.16 3.19 -9.66
CA LEU A 116 -16.58 3.27 -11.06
C LEU A 116 -17.18 1.95 -11.58
N GLY A 117 -17.19 0.89 -10.77
CA GLY A 117 -17.65 -0.43 -11.19
C GLY A 117 -16.69 -1.16 -12.14
N CYS A 118 -15.41 -0.78 -12.14
CA CYS A 118 -14.36 -1.44 -12.91
C CYS A 118 -13.98 -2.77 -12.24
N GLU A 119 -13.58 -3.76 -13.03
CA GLU A 119 -12.98 -4.98 -12.50
C GLU A 119 -11.61 -4.69 -11.88
N VAL A 120 -11.34 -5.20 -10.67
CA VAL A 120 -10.03 -5.08 -10.03
C VAL A 120 -9.25 -6.39 -10.22
N ILE A 121 -8.08 -6.30 -10.84
CA ILE A 121 -7.22 -7.45 -11.13
C ILE A 121 -5.90 -7.29 -10.35
N LEU A 122 -5.52 -8.33 -9.61
CA LEU A 122 -4.23 -8.40 -8.92
C LEU A 122 -3.21 -9.05 -9.86
N GLY A 123 -2.26 -8.25 -10.35
CA GLY A 123 -1.36 -8.62 -11.46
C GLY A 123 0.03 -9.08 -11.06
N ASP A 124 0.36 -9.15 -9.76
CA ASP A 124 1.70 -9.56 -9.31
C ASP A 124 1.74 -11.02 -8.88
N ARG A 125 2.93 -11.62 -8.94
CA ARG A 125 3.19 -13.00 -8.53
C ARG A 125 3.01 -13.14 -7.02
N ASN A 126 2.64 -14.35 -6.60
CA ASN A 126 2.49 -14.64 -5.19
C ASN A 126 3.84 -14.44 -4.46
N SER A 127 3.93 -13.42 -3.61
CA SER A 127 5.14 -13.11 -2.84
C SER A 127 5.48 -14.14 -1.76
N GLN A 128 4.53 -15.02 -1.41
CA GLN A 128 4.77 -16.10 -0.46
C GLN A 128 5.45 -17.31 -1.11
N VAL A 129 5.48 -17.39 -2.44
CA VAL A 129 6.20 -18.43 -3.17
C VAL A 129 7.60 -17.90 -3.45
N GLN A 130 8.58 -18.32 -2.64
CA GLN A 130 9.99 -18.03 -2.87
C GLN A 130 10.53 -18.93 -3.99
N ASP A 131 10.20 -18.60 -5.24
CA ASP A 131 11.00 -19.11 -6.36
C ASP A 131 12.34 -18.36 -6.38
N ILE A 132 13.31 -18.89 -5.63
CA ILE A 132 14.73 -18.55 -5.78
C ILE A 132 15.14 -19.14 -7.13
N PHE A 133 14.94 -18.36 -8.20
CA PHE A 133 15.62 -18.64 -9.46
C PHE A 133 17.09 -18.23 -9.30
N LEU A 134 17.94 -19.20 -8.96
CA LEU A 134 19.37 -19.10 -9.25
C LEU A 134 19.51 -19.07 -10.77
N TRP A 135 19.76 -17.89 -11.35
CA TRP A 135 20.38 -17.83 -12.67
C TRP A 135 21.84 -18.22 -12.49
N LEU A 136 22.15 -19.52 -12.66
CA LEU A 136 23.51 -19.93 -12.99
C LEU A 136 23.74 -19.49 -14.43
N VAL A 137 24.52 -18.42 -14.59
CA VAL A 137 25.21 -18.12 -15.85
C VAL A 137 26.31 -19.14 -16.10
#